data_AF-A0A2R6B341-F1
#
_entry.id   AF-A0A2R6B341-F1
#
_cell.length_a   1.000
_cell.length_b   1.000
_cell.length_c   1.000
_cell.angle_alpha   90.00
_cell.angle_beta   90.00
_cell.angle_gamma   90.00
#
_symmetry.space_group_name_H-M   'P 1'
#
loop_
_entity.id
_entity.type
_entity.pdbx_description
1 polymer ?
#
loop_
_entity_poly.entity_id
_entity_poly.type
_entity_poly.pdbx_seq_one_letter_code
_entity_poly.pdbx_strand_id
1 'polypeptide(L)'
;MQRQDVIALTFAIIVAVFILGTGQWAYGNLYGPLHNYSKKPMVDIVSVSATNFDNHTYLLLNITDVNGPDAYQTSIPIIVVSNTTFSLTLNSTQIYTHTVKIIQAPWNLNKKDGVSRVGGLELWLGSEVTYTIIVSKLQPGSYTITLYVPEVPAVSASFTVSAGA
;
A
#
# COMPACT_ATOMS: atom_id res chain seq x y z
N MET A 1 17.62 0.53 -53.70
CA MET A 1 18.18 0.49 -52.34
C MET A 1 19.63 0.09 -52.42
N GLN A 2 20.51 0.84 -51.78
CA GLN A 2 21.92 0.47 -51.63
C GLN A 2 22.04 -0.66 -50.60
N ARG A 3 23.13 -1.43 -50.65
CA ARG A 3 23.40 -2.55 -49.71
C ARG A 3 23.28 -2.12 -48.25
N GLN A 4 23.67 -0.88 -47.93
CA GLN A 4 23.58 -0.31 -46.59
C GLN A 4 22.12 -0.12 -46.15
N ASP A 5 21.25 0.34 -47.05
CA ASP A 5 19.81 0.49 -46.78
C ASP A 5 19.14 -0.84 -46.46
N VAL A 6 19.52 -1.90 -47.20
CA VAL A 6 18.99 -3.25 -46.99
C VAL A 6 19.42 -3.77 -45.63
N ILE A 7 20.70 -3.62 -45.27
CA ILE A 7 21.23 -4.04 -43.96
C ILE A 7 20.54 -3.28 -42.82
N ALA A 8 20.39 -1.97 -42.94
CA ALA A 8 19.73 -1.14 -41.93
C ALA A 8 18.27 -1.54 -41.73
N LEU A 9 17.53 -1.76 -42.83
CA LEU A 9 16.14 -2.19 -42.77
C LEU A 9 16.01 -3.58 -42.14
N THR A 10 16.86 -4.54 -42.53
CA THR A 10 16.86 -5.89 -41.94
C THR A 10 17.13 -5.84 -40.45
N PHE A 11 18.12 -5.06 -40.01
CA PHE A 11 18.43 -4.91 -38.60
C PHE A 11 17.28 -4.27 -37.83
N ALA A 12 16.67 -3.21 -38.37
CA ALA A 12 15.52 -2.55 -37.75
C ALA A 12 14.33 -3.51 -37.57
N ILE A 13 14.03 -4.35 -38.57
CA ILE A 13 12.98 -5.36 -38.47
C ILE A 13 13.31 -6.40 -37.39
N ILE A 14 14.55 -6.90 -37.34
CA ILE A 14 14.98 -7.87 -36.33
C ILE A 14 14.83 -7.28 -34.92
N VAL A 15 15.29 -6.04 -34.71
CA VAL A 15 15.17 -5.35 -33.41
C VAL A 15 13.70 -5.14 -33.04
N ALA A 16 12.85 -4.72 -33.98
CA ALA A 16 11.42 -4.54 -33.74
C ALA A 16 10.75 -5.86 -33.35
N VAL A 17 10.99 -6.94 -34.09
CA VAL A 17 10.46 -8.28 -33.78
C VAL A 17 11.01 -8.78 -32.44
N PHE A 18 12.27 -8.54 -32.13
CA PHE A 18 12.87 -8.92 -30.86
C PHE A 18 12.18 -8.21 -29.69
N ILE A 19 12.06 -6.87 -29.74
CA ILE A 19 11.41 -6.09 -28.67
C ILE A 19 9.95 -6.51 -28.49
N LEU A 20 9.20 -6.69 -29.58
CA LEU A 20 7.80 -7.14 -29.53
C LEU A 20 7.69 -8.55 -28.96
N GLY A 21 8.56 -9.47 -29.42
CA GLY A 21 8.59 -10.86 -28.96
C GLY A 21 8.98 -10.99 -27.49
N THR A 22 10.05 -10.32 -27.05
CA THR A 22 10.48 -10.33 -25.65
C THR A 22 9.50 -9.61 -24.74
N GLY A 23 8.91 -8.51 -25.20
CA GLY A 23 7.87 -7.79 -24.45
C GLY A 23 6.59 -8.62 -24.30
N GLN A 24 6.20 -9.33 -25.36
CA GLN A 24 5.09 -10.29 -25.31
C GLN A 24 5.38 -11.45 -24.37
N TRP A 25 6.57 -12.03 -24.44
CA TRP A 25 6.97 -13.16 -23.60
C TRP A 25 7.06 -12.79 -22.12
N ALA A 26 7.68 -11.65 -21.81
CA ALA A 26 7.89 -11.18 -20.44
C ALA A 26 6.62 -10.59 -19.79
N TYR A 27 5.81 -9.84 -20.54
CA TYR A 27 4.74 -9.02 -19.96
C TYR A 27 3.33 -9.35 -20.49
N GLY A 28 3.19 -10.12 -21.57
CA GLY A 28 1.88 -10.39 -22.20
C GLY A 28 1.27 -9.15 -22.88
N ASN A 29 2.07 -8.40 -23.63
CA ASN A 29 1.78 -7.02 -24.04
C ASN A 29 0.77 -6.88 -25.21
N LEU A 30 0.90 -7.66 -26.28
CA LEU A 30 0.23 -7.45 -27.58
C LEU A 30 -0.92 -8.43 -27.87
N TYR A 31 -0.82 -9.70 -27.42
CA TYR A 31 -1.83 -10.74 -27.61
C TYR A 31 -1.94 -11.66 -26.39
N GLY A 32 -3.16 -11.94 -25.94
CA GLY A 32 -3.41 -12.79 -24.76
C GLY A 32 -3.47 -12.01 -23.44
N PRO A 33 -3.81 -12.66 -22.32
CA PRO A 33 -3.82 -12.02 -21.01
C PRO A 33 -2.41 -11.56 -20.63
N LEU A 34 -2.30 -10.38 -20.02
CA LEU A 34 -1.06 -9.88 -19.43
C LEU A 34 -0.44 -10.98 -18.55
N HIS A 35 0.80 -11.36 -18.83
CA HIS A 35 1.58 -12.31 -18.02
C HIS A 35 2.13 -11.67 -16.76
N ASN A 36 1.72 -10.43 -16.47
CA ASN A 36 1.78 -9.95 -15.11
C ASN A 36 0.89 -10.90 -14.31
N TYR A 37 1.50 -11.88 -13.65
CA TYR A 37 0.93 -12.50 -12.47
C TYR A 37 0.78 -11.35 -11.47
N SER A 38 -0.25 -10.53 -11.67
CA SER A 38 -0.60 -9.38 -10.84
C SER A 38 -0.95 -9.95 -9.50
N LYS A 39 0.08 -10.22 -8.70
CA LYS A 39 -0.06 -10.62 -7.32
C LYS A 39 -0.84 -9.48 -6.69
N LYS A 40 -2.07 -9.79 -6.29
CA LYS A 40 -2.90 -8.81 -5.65
C LYS A 40 -2.20 -8.39 -4.34
N PRO A 41 -2.21 -7.09 -4.03
CA PRO A 41 -1.65 -6.61 -2.77
C PRO A 41 -2.35 -7.28 -1.58
N MET A 42 -1.62 -7.55 -0.51
CA MET A 42 -2.16 -8.12 0.72
C MET A 42 -1.38 -7.53 1.89
N VAL A 43 -2.11 -6.83 2.75
CA VAL A 43 -1.56 -6.22 3.96
C VAL A 43 -2.10 -6.96 5.17
N ASP A 44 -1.23 -7.28 6.12
CA ASP A 44 -1.63 -7.79 7.42
C ASP A 44 -1.41 -6.72 8.50
N ILE A 45 -2.32 -6.70 9.48
CA ILE A 45 -2.18 -5.87 10.67
C ILE A 45 -1.45 -6.68 11.73
N VAL A 46 -0.19 -6.30 12.01
CA VAL A 46 0.62 -6.96 13.02
C VAL A 46 0.16 -6.57 14.42
N SER A 47 -0.07 -5.27 14.64
CA SER A 47 -0.60 -4.78 15.90
C SER A 47 -1.23 -3.40 15.77
N VAL A 48 -2.15 -3.10 16.68
CA VAL A 48 -2.80 -1.79 16.80
C VAL A 48 -2.85 -1.42 18.26
N SER A 49 -2.39 -0.22 18.58
CA SER A 49 -2.55 0.34 19.91
C SER A 49 -3.03 1.78 19.83
N ALA A 50 -3.78 2.19 20.85
CA ALA A 50 -4.41 3.50 20.89
C ALA A 50 -4.24 4.10 22.28
N THR A 51 -3.75 5.32 22.35
CA THR A 51 -3.60 6.05 23.62
C THR A 51 -4.24 7.42 23.50
N ASN A 52 -5.05 7.78 24.49
CA ASN A 52 -5.60 9.13 24.61
C ASN A 52 -4.58 10.07 25.23
N PHE A 53 -4.31 11.19 24.57
CA PHE A 53 -3.42 12.24 25.08
C PHE A 53 -3.86 13.61 24.51
N ASP A 54 -3.86 14.63 25.36
CA ASP A 54 -4.17 16.03 25.01
C ASP A 54 -5.39 16.21 24.07
N ASN A 55 -6.52 15.64 24.48
CA ASN A 55 -7.79 15.66 23.73
C ASN A 55 -7.76 15.00 22.32
N HIS A 56 -6.77 14.15 22.05
CA HIS A 56 -6.66 13.36 20.83
C HIS A 56 -6.42 11.88 21.16
N THR A 57 -6.62 11.02 20.18
CA THR A 57 -6.20 9.61 20.24
C THR A 57 -5.04 9.40 19.27
N TYR A 58 -3.95 8.86 19.79
CA TYR A 58 -2.79 8.45 19.01
C TYR A 58 -2.95 6.98 18.67
N LEU A 59 -3.19 6.69 17.39
CA LEU A 59 -3.29 5.34 16.85
C LEU A 59 -1.91 4.93 16.32
N LEU A 60 -1.31 3.92 16.92
CA LEU A 60 -0.10 3.28 16.41
C LEU A 60 -0.54 2.02 15.68
N LEU A 61 -0.46 2.06 14.36
CA LEU A 61 -0.84 0.99 13.45
C LEU A 61 0.43 0.36 12.87
N ASN A 62 0.77 -0.85 13.30
CA ASN A 62 1.82 -1.64 12.69
C ASN A 62 1.20 -2.60 11.66
N ILE A 63 1.67 -2.47 10.42
CA ILE A 63 1.19 -3.22 9.27
C ILE A 63 2.37 -3.72 8.45
N THR A 64 2.14 -4.84 7.75
CA THR A 64 3.11 -5.43 6.84
C THR A 64 2.47 -5.78 5.51
N ASP A 65 3.18 -5.55 4.41
CA ASP A 65 2.78 -5.99 3.08
C ASP A 65 3.32 -7.40 2.83
N VAL A 66 2.45 -8.41 2.89
CA VAL A 66 2.83 -9.83 2.83
C VAL A 66 2.79 -10.41 1.42
N ASN A 67 2.08 -9.76 0.50
CA ASN A 67 1.98 -10.22 -0.88
C ASN A 67 1.61 -9.06 -1.79
N GLY A 68 2.10 -9.10 -3.02
CA GLY A 68 1.85 -8.03 -3.95
C GLY A 68 2.91 -7.92 -5.03
N PRO A 69 2.82 -6.87 -5.84
CA PRO A 69 3.78 -6.55 -6.87
C PRO A 69 4.93 -5.75 -6.28
N ASP A 70 6.17 -6.18 -6.52
CA ASP A 70 7.34 -5.49 -5.98
C ASP A 70 7.65 -4.14 -6.67
N ALA A 71 7.01 -3.90 -7.81
CA ALA A 71 7.22 -2.74 -8.67
C ALA A 71 6.49 -1.48 -8.19
N TYR A 72 5.44 -1.61 -7.39
CA TYR A 72 4.66 -0.48 -6.87
C TYR A 72 4.17 -0.76 -5.46
N GLN A 73 3.98 0.31 -4.68
CA GLN A 73 3.53 0.23 -3.30
C GLN A 73 2.07 -0.20 -3.23
N THR A 74 1.76 -0.98 -2.21
CA THR A 74 0.38 -1.21 -1.78
C THR A 74 -0.17 0.05 -1.13
N SER A 75 -1.35 0.50 -1.59
CA SER A 75 -2.04 1.70 -1.10
C SER A 75 -3.22 1.34 -0.20
N ILE A 76 -3.35 2.06 0.91
CA ILE A 76 -4.47 1.95 1.86
C ILE A 76 -5.19 3.32 1.90
N PRO A 77 -6.08 3.60 0.94
CA PRO A 77 -6.70 4.92 0.79
C PRO A 77 -7.84 5.18 1.78
N ILE A 78 -8.39 4.16 2.44
CA ILE A 78 -9.48 4.31 3.41
C ILE A 78 -9.19 3.49 4.66
N ILE A 79 -9.33 4.13 5.81
CA ILE A 79 -9.27 3.52 7.14
C ILE A 79 -10.58 3.82 7.85
N VAL A 80 -11.21 2.79 8.43
CA VAL A 80 -12.41 2.94 9.27
C VAL A 80 -12.09 2.48 10.68
N VAL A 81 -12.37 3.31 11.66
CA VAL A 81 -12.32 2.97 13.08
C VAL A 81 -13.74 2.99 13.63
N SER A 82 -14.22 1.86 14.14
CA SER A 82 -15.61 1.74 14.57
C SER A 82 -15.78 0.91 15.84
N ASN A 83 -16.90 1.11 16.52
CA ASN A 83 -17.43 0.19 17.52
C ASN A 83 -18.95 0.05 17.29
N THR A 84 -19.71 -0.44 18.27
CA THR A 84 -21.15 -0.66 18.13
C THR A 84 -21.97 0.63 17.95
N THR A 85 -21.48 1.79 18.38
CA THR A 85 -22.23 3.07 18.38
C THR A 85 -21.52 4.21 17.66
N PHE A 86 -20.27 4.01 17.25
CA PHE A 86 -19.41 5.03 16.65
C PHE A 86 -18.71 4.49 15.40
N SER A 87 -18.53 5.36 14.41
CA SER A 87 -17.70 5.10 13.23
C SER A 87 -16.99 6.37 12.79
N LEU A 88 -15.69 6.26 12.56
CA LEU A 88 -14.82 7.29 12.00
C LEU A 88 -14.20 6.74 10.71
N THR A 89 -14.47 7.41 9.60
CA THR A 89 -13.83 7.09 8.31
C THR A 89 -12.79 8.15 7.99
N LEU A 90 -11.57 7.70 7.70
CA LEU A 90 -10.47 8.52 7.19
C LEU A 90 -10.24 8.17 5.71
N ASN A 91 -10.34 9.16 4.83
CA ASN A 91 -9.89 9.03 3.44
C ASN A 91 -8.39 9.35 3.31
N SER A 92 -7.82 9.14 2.12
CA SER A 92 -6.39 9.30 1.85
C SER A 92 -5.84 10.69 2.20
N THR A 93 -6.62 11.76 1.98
CA THR A 93 -6.22 13.13 2.36
C THR A 93 -6.20 13.32 3.87
N GLN A 94 -7.17 12.76 4.59
CA GLN A 94 -7.21 12.79 6.06
C GLN A 94 -6.08 11.93 6.65
N ILE A 95 -5.85 10.72 6.12
CA ILE A 95 -4.74 9.85 6.50
C ILE A 95 -3.41 10.59 6.34
N TYR A 96 -3.19 11.22 5.18
CA TYR A 96 -2.00 12.02 4.92
C TYR A 96 -1.80 13.15 5.92
N THR A 97 -2.88 13.86 6.26
CA THR A 97 -2.81 15.03 7.16
C THR A 97 -2.62 14.63 8.63
N HIS A 98 -3.18 13.49 9.03
CA HIS A 98 -3.19 13.03 10.42
C HIS A 98 -2.03 12.10 10.78
N THR A 99 -1.30 11.59 9.79
CA THR A 99 -0.10 10.77 10.01
C THR A 99 1.06 11.66 10.40
N VAL A 100 1.58 11.49 11.63
CA VAL A 100 2.65 12.35 12.19
C VAL A 100 3.99 11.66 12.28
N LYS A 101 4.02 10.33 12.25
CA LYS A 101 5.26 9.55 12.36
C LYS A 101 5.13 8.24 11.60
N ILE A 102 6.22 7.85 10.95
CA ILE A 102 6.37 6.58 10.25
C ILE A 102 7.67 5.95 10.76
N ILE A 103 7.59 4.74 11.29
CA ILE A 103 8.74 3.99 11.81
C ILE A 103 8.82 2.67 11.06
N GLN A 104 9.85 2.52 10.22
CA GLN A 104 10.09 1.28 9.49
C GLN A 104 10.79 0.27 10.39
N ALA A 105 10.48 -1.01 10.20
CA ALA A 105 11.20 -2.07 10.87
C ALA A 105 12.68 -2.10 10.41
N PRO A 106 13.62 -2.52 11.28
CA PRO A 106 15.06 -2.48 10.98
C PRO A 106 15.48 -3.46 9.87
N TRP A 107 14.64 -4.44 9.55
CA TRP A 107 14.85 -5.40 8.47
C TRP A 107 14.21 -4.99 7.14
N ASN A 108 13.49 -3.85 7.08
CA ASN A 108 12.98 -3.36 5.80
C ASN A 108 14.15 -3.12 4.84
N LEU A 109 13.98 -3.57 3.61
CA LEU A 109 14.89 -3.20 2.52
C LEU A 109 14.93 -1.67 2.40
N ASN A 110 15.93 -1.11 1.70
CA ASN A 110 16.09 0.35 1.48
C ASN A 110 14.94 1.01 0.66
N LYS A 111 13.76 0.40 0.62
CA LYS A 111 12.52 0.95 0.09
C LYS A 111 11.86 1.79 1.18
N LYS A 112 11.38 2.97 0.80
CA LYS A 112 10.82 3.94 1.73
C LYS A 112 9.30 3.82 1.74
N ASP A 113 8.75 3.29 2.83
CA ASP A 113 7.33 3.34 3.12
C ASP A 113 6.90 4.79 3.39
N GLY A 114 5.64 5.10 3.10
CA GLY A 114 5.19 6.48 3.04
C GLY A 114 3.71 6.67 3.29
N VAL A 115 3.30 7.93 3.12
CA VAL A 115 1.91 8.36 3.11
C VAL A 115 1.75 9.41 2.04
N SER A 116 0.69 9.33 1.24
CA SER A 116 0.38 10.29 0.18
C SER A 116 -1.08 10.72 0.21
N ARG A 117 -1.36 11.91 -0.35
CA ARG A 117 -2.72 12.45 -0.42
C ARG A 117 -3.65 11.64 -1.31
N VAL A 118 -3.10 10.81 -2.21
CA VAL A 118 -3.84 10.03 -3.19
C VAL A 118 -4.02 8.60 -2.68
N GLY A 119 -2.91 7.94 -2.32
CA GLY A 119 -2.88 6.53 -1.92
C GLY A 119 -3.16 6.25 -0.45
N GLY A 120 -3.13 7.27 0.42
CA GLY A 120 -3.23 7.07 1.87
C GLY A 120 -1.91 6.50 2.41
N LEU A 121 -1.96 5.40 3.17
CA LEU A 121 -0.73 4.71 3.59
C LEU A 121 -0.15 3.93 2.41
N GLU A 122 1.17 3.98 2.24
CA GLU A 122 1.87 3.34 1.13
C GLU A 122 3.01 2.45 1.64
N LEU A 123 2.91 1.14 1.35
CA LEU A 123 3.86 0.13 1.81
C LEU A 123 4.48 -0.61 0.63
N TRP A 124 5.76 -0.91 0.73
CA TRP A 124 6.42 -1.80 -0.23
C TRP A 124 6.27 -3.26 0.16
N LEU A 125 6.22 -4.13 -0.84
CA LEU A 125 6.22 -5.58 -0.63
C LEU A 125 7.32 -6.02 0.34
N GLY A 126 6.95 -6.79 1.36
CA GLY A 126 7.83 -7.32 2.38
C GLY A 126 8.25 -6.31 3.46
N SER A 127 7.71 -5.09 3.45
CA SER A 127 7.97 -4.10 4.49
C SER A 127 7.07 -4.34 5.71
N GLU A 128 7.58 -3.98 6.89
CA GLU A 128 6.80 -3.80 8.12
C GLU A 128 7.02 -2.39 8.64
N VAL A 129 5.94 -1.68 8.95
CA VAL A 129 6.01 -0.26 9.31
C VAL A 129 4.92 0.09 10.32
N THR A 130 5.28 0.95 11.26
CA THR A 130 4.36 1.54 12.22
C THR A 130 4.03 2.98 11.84
N TYR A 131 2.76 3.25 11.57
CA TYR A 131 2.21 4.58 11.37
C TYR A 131 1.60 5.11 12.66
N THR A 132 1.95 6.34 13.04
CA THR A 132 1.26 7.08 14.10
C THR A 132 0.28 8.05 13.49
N ILE A 133 -1.01 7.82 13.70
CA ILE A 133 -2.12 8.62 13.17
C ILE A 133 -2.84 9.28 14.35
N ILE A 134 -3.01 10.61 14.29
CA ILE A 134 -3.73 11.36 15.32
C ILE A 134 -5.18 11.57 14.88
N VAL A 135 -6.12 11.09 15.68
CA VAL A 135 -7.56 11.30 15.45
C VAL A 135 -8.23 12.02 16.61
N SER A 136 -9.45 12.50 16.40
CA SER A 136 -10.30 13.02 17.47
C SER A 136 -10.41 12.02 18.62
N LYS A 137 -10.41 12.51 19.86
CA LYS A 137 -10.47 11.67 21.06
C LYS A 137 -11.60 10.64 20.99
N LEU A 138 -11.22 9.37 21.01
CA LEU A 138 -12.11 8.23 21.17
C LEU A 138 -12.41 8.01 22.66
N GLN A 139 -13.63 7.60 22.96
CA GLN A 139 -13.99 7.19 24.31
C GLN A 139 -13.24 5.90 24.68
N PRO A 140 -12.90 5.67 25.95
CA PRO A 140 -12.32 4.40 26.36
C PRO A 140 -13.25 3.22 26.00
N GLY A 141 -12.68 2.16 25.44
CA GLY A 141 -13.46 1.00 25.00
C GLY A 141 -12.79 0.19 23.89
N SER A 142 -13.49 -0.83 23.41
CA SER A 142 -13.05 -1.70 22.32
C SER A 142 -13.53 -1.15 20.96
N TYR A 143 -12.61 -1.14 20.00
CA TYR A 143 -12.83 -0.69 18.64
C TYR A 143 -12.27 -1.70 17.65
N THR A 144 -12.77 -1.65 16.43
CA THR A 144 -12.23 -2.33 15.26
C THR A 144 -11.65 -1.29 14.32
N ILE A 145 -10.41 -1.48 13.89
CA ILE A 145 -9.86 -0.78 12.73
C ILE A 145 -10.01 -1.67 11.51
N THR A 146 -10.42 -1.09 10.38
CA THR A 146 -10.57 -1.75 9.10
C THR A 146 -9.82 -0.96 8.04
N LEU A 147 -8.92 -1.63 7.34
CA LEU A 147 -8.09 -1.10 6.27
C LEU A 147 -8.66 -1.57 4.93
N TYR A 148 -8.94 -0.64 4.03
CA TYR A 148 -9.39 -0.96 2.69
C TYR A 148 -8.21 -0.84 1.73
N VAL A 149 -7.86 -1.97 1.12
CA VAL A 149 -6.86 -2.05 0.05
C VAL A 149 -7.62 -2.28 -1.26
N PRO A 150 -7.31 -1.55 -2.35
CA PRO A 150 -7.95 -1.77 -3.64
C PRO A 150 -7.82 -3.22 -4.13
N GLU A 151 -8.86 -3.73 -4.81
CA GLU A 151 -8.87 -5.04 -5.48
C GLU A 151 -8.81 -6.29 -4.58
N VAL A 152 -8.81 -6.12 -3.25
CA VAL A 152 -8.79 -7.20 -2.25
C VAL A 152 -9.76 -6.95 -1.09
N PRO A 153 -10.13 -8.00 -0.33
CA PRO A 153 -10.94 -7.84 0.88
C PRO A 153 -10.29 -6.90 1.90
N ALA A 154 -11.11 -6.18 2.65
CA ALA A 154 -10.64 -5.34 3.74
C ALA A 154 -10.06 -6.19 4.88
N VAL A 155 -9.08 -5.63 5.58
CA VAL A 155 -8.38 -6.29 6.69
C VAL A 155 -8.70 -5.55 7.97
N SER A 156 -9.06 -6.29 9.02
CA SER A 156 -9.52 -5.71 10.27
C SER A 156 -8.80 -6.27 11.48
N ALA A 157 -8.64 -5.44 12.51
CA ALA A 157 -8.12 -5.84 13.80
C ALA A 157 -8.85 -5.11 14.93
N SER A 158 -9.03 -5.82 16.05
CA SER A 158 -9.60 -5.23 17.27
C SER A 158 -8.50 -4.59 18.12
N PHE A 159 -8.81 -3.47 18.76
CA PHE A 159 -7.93 -2.80 19.71
C PHE A 159 -8.74 -2.12 20.81
N THR A 160 -8.06 -1.78 21.91
CA THR A 160 -8.68 -1.07 23.03
C THR A 160 -8.08 0.32 23.17
N VAL A 161 -8.93 1.31 23.38
CA VAL A 161 -8.52 2.65 23.81
C VAL A 161 -8.58 2.68 25.34
N SER A 162 -7.44 2.91 25.97
CA SER A 162 -7.37 3.11 27.42
C SER A 162 -7.80 4.54 27.80
N ALA A 163 -8.37 4.70 28.99
CA ALA A 163 -8.45 6.02 29.60
C ALA A 163 -7.02 6.46 29.89
N GLY A 164 -6.54 7.50 29.18
CA GLY A 164 -5.26 8.13 29.50
C GLY A 164 -5.28 8.60 30.95
N ALA A 165 -4.16 8.40 31.66
CA ALA A 165 -3.96 8.85 33.03
C ALA A 165 -4.08 10.39 33.14
#